data_AF-A0A976QEQ1-F1
#
_entry.id   AF-A0A976QEQ1-F1
#
_cell.length_a   1.000
_cell.length_b   1.000
_cell.length_c   1.000
_cell.angle_alpha   90.00
_cell.angle_beta   90.00
_cell.angle_gamma   90.00
#
_symmetry.space_group_name_H-M   'P 1'
#
loop_
_entity.id
_entity.type
_entity.pdbx_description
1 polymer ?
#
loop_
_entity_poly.entity_id
_entity_poly.type
_entity_poly.pdbx_seq_one_letter_code
_entity_poly.pdbx_strand_id
1 'polypeptide(L)'
;MKKATIMWTVLTAAVLCIFLQGTSFATVTGNPEADGWTFGGHSLENGVYVRNSANYGFNTYRTQITIASGSQLNIADGTYSWNAGDNVLGLGGEFASITASEAGWSAFTGNGVNSILGEDTKFVTKFGTANATFAASTVAPDAGDGLGSLGTNGGTGAVQVRSTGWFYAADWIAGSGQLMRLNKTDHIERVGTSAPDDHVARLMWLWDGTSHVASWEILLNTSLLDRLAPSGFAGLTPTAGDLAIIAVQRRDGVYTDALVTVVPEPATICLLGLGGLALLRKRRA
;
A
#
# COMPACT_ATOMS: atom_id res chain seq x y z
N MET A 1 -58.87 -8.20 -16.15
CA MET A 1 -57.59 -8.88 -15.82
C MET A 1 -56.48 -7.85 -15.71
N LYS A 2 -56.19 -7.32 -14.52
CA LYS A 2 -55.15 -6.31 -14.25
C LYS A 2 -54.52 -6.56 -12.87
N LYS A 3 -53.85 -7.70 -12.68
CA LYS A 3 -53.21 -8.06 -11.39
C LYS A 3 -51.82 -8.73 -11.51
N ALA A 4 -51.19 -8.75 -12.68
CA ALA A 4 -49.92 -9.46 -12.87
C ALA A 4 -48.65 -8.57 -12.83
N THR A 5 -48.78 -7.24 -12.96
CA THR A 5 -47.62 -6.36 -13.20
C THR A 5 -46.94 -5.83 -11.93
N ILE A 6 -47.59 -5.92 -10.77
CA ILE A 6 -47.05 -5.37 -9.51
C ILE A 6 -46.09 -6.35 -8.82
N MET A 7 -46.13 -7.64 -9.16
CA MET A 7 -45.35 -8.67 -8.46
C MET A 7 -43.89 -8.78 -8.93
N TRP A 8 -43.56 -8.27 -10.12
CA TRP A 8 -42.18 -8.30 -10.63
C TRP A 8 -41.30 -7.19 -10.07
N THR A 9 -41.85 -6.01 -9.76
CA THR A 9 -41.08 -4.86 -9.25
C THR A 9 -40.62 -5.07 -7.80
N VAL A 10 -41.38 -5.82 -6.99
CA VAL A 10 -41.02 -6.11 -5.60
C VAL A 10 -39.92 -7.18 -5.52
N LEU A 11 -39.90 -8.13 -6.46
CA LEU A 11 -38.86 -9.16 -6.51
C LEU A 11 -37.50 -8.62 -6.98
N THR A 12 -37.48 -7.59 -7.84
CA THR A 12 -36.21 -6.96 -8.27
C THR A 12 -35.60 -6.06 -7.19
N ALA A 13 -36.42 -5.49 -6.30
CA ALA A 13 -35.93 -4.73 -5.15
C ALA A 13 -35.41 -5.65 -4.02
N ALA A 14 -36.04 -6.81 -3.81
CA ALA A 14 -35.62 -7.76 -2.78
C ALA A 14 -34.29 -8.48 -3.11
N VAL A 15 -33.99 -8.72 -4.39
CA VAL A 15 -32.71 -9.32 -4.82
C VAL A 15 -31.55 -8.31 -4.78
N LEU A 16 -31.83 -7.00 -4.82
CA LEU A 16 -30.80 -5.95 -4.71
C LEU A 16 -30.32 -5.73 -3.26
N CYS A 17 -31.12 -6.08 -2.26
CA CYS A 17 -30.77 -5.90 -0.84
C CYS A 17 -29.93 -7.03 -0.24
N ILE A 18 -29.72 -8.16 -0.95
CA ILE A 18 -28.89 -9.28 -0.46
C ILE A 18 -27.39 -9.05 -0.72
N PHE A 19 -27.02 -7.97 -1.43
CA PHE A 19 -25.65 -7.45 -1.48
C PHE A 19 -25.39 -6.33 -0.47
N LEU A 20 -26.14 -6.29 0.65
CA LEU A 20 -25.59 -5.79 1.91
C LEU A 20 -24.52 -6.80 2.38
N GLN A 21 -23.44 -6.94 1.60
CA GLN A 21 -22.18 -7.35 2.16
C GLN A 21 -21.97 -6.40 3.33
N GLY A 22 -21.90 -6.95 4.55
CA GLY A 22 -21.49 -6.16 5.70
C GLY A 22 -20.28 -5.35 5.26
N THR A 23 -20.27 -4.06 5.59
CA THR A 23 -19.09 -3.23 5.39
C THR A 23 -17.96 -3.93 6.11
N SER A 24 -17.23 -4.78 5.40
CA SER A 24 -16.01 -5.39 5.90
C SER A 24 -15.10 -4.18 6.04
N PHE A 25 -14.94 -3.74 7.28
CA PHE A 25 -13.93 -2.76 7.60
C PHE A 25 -12.65 -3.23 6.95
N ALA A 26 -11.92 -2.34 6.28
CA ALA A 26 -10.56 -2.65 5.90
C ALA A 26 -9.81 -3.08 7.17
N THR A 27 -9.54 -4.37 7.27
CA THR A 27 -8.70 -4.91 8.32
C THR A 27 -7.25 -4.63 7.92
N VAL A 28 -6.43 -4.44 8.95
CA VAL A 28 -4.99 -4.23 8.87
C VAL A 28 -4.46 -5.18 9.92
N THR A 29 -3.94 -6.30 9.48
CA THR A 29 -3.53 -7.43 10.33
C THR A 29 -2.03 -7.69 10.24
N GLY A 30 -1.33 -6.95 9.38
CA GLY A 30 0.05 -7.17 9.00
C GLY A 30 0.17 -8.11 7.80
N ASN A 31 -0.94 -8.71 7.32
CA ASN A 31 -1.00 -9.52 6.12
C ASN A 31 -1.94 -8.88 5.08
N PRO A 32 -1.39 -8.13 4.10
CA PRO A 32 -2.22 -7.43 3.14
C PRO A 32 -3.00 -8.37 2.20
N GLU A 33 -2.54 -9.61 1.96
CA GLU A 33 -3.30 -10.59 1.18
C GLU A 33 -4.57 -11.00 1.95
N ALA A 34 -4.41 -11.35 3.22
CA ALA A 34 -5.51 -11.75 4.10
C ALA A 34 -6.50 -10.60 4.34
N ASP A 35 -6.02 -9.36 4.30
CA ASP A 35 -6.83 -8.15 4.40
C ASP A 35 -7.53 -7.76 3.08
N GLY A 36 -7.34 -8.54 2.03
CA GLY A 36 -8.02 -8.36 0.74
C GLY A 36 -7.50 -7.17 -0.06
N TRP A 37 -6.26 -6.74 0.17
CA TRP A 37 -5.64 -5.67 -0.60
C TRP A 37 -5.42 -6.11 -2.05
N THR A 38 -5.36 -5.14 -2.95
CA THR A 38 -5.18 -5.45 -4.38
C THR A 38 -3.75 -5.84 -4.65
N PHE A 39 -3.54 -7.03 -5.21
CA PHE A 39 -2.23 -7.50 -5.66
C PHE A 39 -1.62 -6.55 -6.72
N GLY A 40 -0.36 -6.18 -6.51
CA GLY A 40 0.39 -5.25 -7.34
C GLY A 40 1.41 -5.89 -8.27
N GLY A 41 1.60 -7.21 -8.19
CA GLY A 41 2.67 -7.95 -8.86
C GLY A 41 3.79 -8.35 -7.90
N HIS A 42 4.69 -9.23 -8.37
CA HIS A 42 5.84 -9.68 -7.59
C HIS A 42 7.06 -8.77 -7.82
N SER A 43 7.84 -8.48 -6.78
CA SER A 43 8.95 -7.50 -6.78
C SER A 43 10.04 -7.71 -7.83
N LEU A 44 10.15 -8.94 -8.35
CA LEU A 44 11.12 -9.35 -9.36
C LEU A 44 10.52 -9.47 -10.77
N GLU A 45 9.20 -9.31 -10.95
CA GLU A 45 8.53 -9.39 -12.25
C GLU A 45 8.92 -8.23 -13.17
N ASN A 46 9.04 -8.51 -14.47
CA ASN A 46 9.17 -7.50 -15.51
C ASN A 46 7.94 -6.57 -15.47
N GLY A 47 8.18 -5.26 -15.38
CA GLY A 47 7.14 -4.24 -15.21
C GLY A 47 6.84 -3.86 -13.76
N VAL A 48 7.32 -4.62 -12.77
CA VAL A 48 7.22 -4.32 -11.33
C VAL A 48 8.61 -4.04 -10.76
N TYR A 49 9.58 -4.89 -11.08
CA TYR A 49 10.97 -4.74 -10.69
C TYR A 49 11.53 -3.39 -11.15
N VAL A 50 12.22 -2.68 -10.26
CA VAL A 50 12.83 -1.37 -10.58
C VAL A 50 14.35 -1.42 -10.55
N ARG A 51 14.92 -1.90 -9.46
CA ARG A 51 16.35 -2.09 -9.26
C ARG A 51 16.60 -2.89 -8.00
N ASN A 52 17.75 -3.55 -7.92
CA ASN A 52 18.15 -4.28 -6.74
C ASN A 52 19.65 -4.54 -6.71
N SER A 53 20.10 -5.07 -5.57
CA SER A 53 21.40 -5.72 -5.39
C SER A 53 21.28 -7.00 -4.53
N ALA A 54 20.03 -7.43 -4.25
CA ALA A 54 19.70 -8.35 -3.18
C ALA A 54 18.84 -9.56 -3.60
N ASN A 55 18.01 -9.41 -4.64
CA ASN A 55 16.95 -10.35 -5.01
C ASN A 55 15.98 -10.65 -3.84
N TYR A 56 15.48 -9.62 -3.15
CA TYR A 56 14.34 -9.79 -2.23
C TYR A 56 13.07 -10.01 -3.05
N GLY A 57 12.58 -11.25 -3.04
CA GLY A 57 11.32 -11.65 -3.66
C GLY A 57 10.15 -11.44 -2.70
N PHE A 58 9.17 -10.65 -3.11
CA PHE A 58 7.95 -10.43 -2.35
C PHE A 58 6.79 -10.06 -3.28
N ASN A 59 5.60 -10.52 -2.92
CA ASN A 59 4.36 -10.04 -3.49
C ASN A 59 4.11 -8.61 -2.98
N THR A 60 3.68 -7.73 -3.88
CA THR A 60 3.29 -6.36 -3.52
C THR A 60 1.78 -6.26 -3.42
N TYR A 61 1.30 -5.45 -2.48
CA TYR A 61 -0.12 -5.19 -2.29
C TYR A 61 -0.38 -3.71 -2.06
N ARG A 62 -1.54 -3.24 -2.52
CA ARG A 62 -1.93 -1.83 -2.44
C ARG A 62 -3.42 -1.64 -2.17
N THR A 63 -3.74 -0.55 -1.49
CA THR A 63 -5.12 -0.16 -1.21
C THR A 63 -5.24 1.33 -0.91
N GLN A 64 -6.47 1.84 -0.94
CA GLN A 64 -6.86 3.10 -0.32
C GLN A 64 -8.04 2.84 0.62
N ILE A 65 -7.84 3.11 1.89
CA ILE A 65 -8.81 2.89 2.96
C ILE A 65 -9.49 4.22 3.31
N THR A 66 -10.82 4.19 3.42
CA THR A 66 -11.55 5.23 4.15
C THR A 66 -11.78 4.74 5.58
N ILE A 67 -11.27 5.47 6.58
CA ILE A 67 -11.40 5.05 7.97
C ILE A 67 -12.88 5.04 8.35
N ALA A 68 -13.40 3.89 8.78
CA ALA A 68 -14.75 3.80 9.30
C ALA A 68 -14.79 4.12 10.80
N SER A 69 -15.94 4.59 11.28
CA SER A 69 -16.18 4.74 12.72
C SER A 69 -16.08 3.39 13.42
N GLY A 70 -15.33 3.33 14.52
CA GLY A 70 -15.08 2.10 15.27
C GLY A 70 -14.02 1.16 14.68
N SER A 71 -13.42 1.48 13.53
CA SER A 71 -12.25 0.76 13.01
C SER A 71 -11.05 0.89 13.96
N GLN A 72 -10.14 -0.09 13.95
CA GLN A 72 -8.84 0.01 14.63
C GLN A 72 -7.98 1.19 14.14
N LEU A 73 -8.25 1.70 12.93
CA LEU A 73 -7.58 2.89 12.39
C LEU A 73 -8.18 4.19 12.93
N ASN A 74 -9.33 4.16 13.61
CA ASN A 74 -9.92 5.33 14.26
C ASN A 74 -9.22 5.59 15.60
N ILE A 75 -8.08 6.28 15.55
CA ILE A 75 -7.17 6.51 16.69
C ILE A 75 -7.44 7.90 17.28
N ALA A 76 -7.77 7.95 18.58
CA ALA A 76 -7.95 9.20 19.32
C ALA A 76 -6.62 9.70 19.90
N ASP A 77 -6.09 10.79 19.35
CA ASP A 77 -4.80 11.38 19.72
C ASP A 77 -4.78 12.92 19.56
N GLY A 78 -5.87 13.57 19.96
CA GLY A 78 -6.02 15.03 19.85
C GLY A 78 -5.89 15.52 18.41
N THR A 79 -4.95 16.45 18.17
CA THR A 79 -4.71 17.02 16.83
C THR A 79 -4.14 15.99 15.84
N TYR A 80 -3.56 14.90 16.36
CA TYR A 80 -2.97 13.81 15.57
C TYR A 80 -3.93 12.63 15.36
N SER A 81 -5.21 12.80 15.73
CA SER A 81 -6.21 11.74 15.59
C SER A 81 -6.37 11.28 14.14
N TRP A 82 -6.48 9.97 13.96
CA TRP A 82 -6.95 9.36 12.71
C TRP A 82 -8.46 9.20 12.85
N ASN A 83 -9.20 10.00 12.09
CA ASN A 83 -10.64 10.12 12.29
C ASN A 83 -11.41 9.29 11.27
N ALA A 84 -12.62 8.87 11.63
CA ALA A 84 -13.57 8.35 10.67
C ALA A 84 -13.78 9.32 9.49
N GLY A 85 -13.71 8.81 8.27
CA GLY A 85 -13.76 9.56 7.02
C GLY A 85 -12.39 9.95 6.46
N ASP A 86 -11.29 9.77 7.20
CA ASP A 86 -9.94 10.02 6.69
C ASP A 86 -9.58 9.03 5.58
N ASN A 87 -8.79 9.50 4.61
CA ASN A 87 -8.20 8.70 3.55
C ASN A 87 -6.79 8.23 3.93
N VAL A 88 -6.59 6.92 3.87
CA VAL A 88 -5.32 6.26 4.14
C VAL A 88 -4.87 5.50 2.90
N LEU A 89 -3.63 5.74 2.46
CA LEU A 89 -3.01 4.90 1.43
C LEU A 89 -2.28 3.75 2.12
N GLY A 90 -2.51 2.53 1.67
CA GLY A 90 -1.86 1.32 2.18
C GLY A 90 -0.97 0.67 1.12
N LEU A 91 0.26 0.36 1.50
CA LEU A 91 1.22 -0.40 0.69
C LEU A 91 1.90 -1.44 1.56
N GLY A 92 1.96 -2.67 1.07
CA GLY A 92 2.41 -3.81 1.84
C GLY A 92 3.07 -4.86 0.99
N GLY A 93 3.68 -5.82 1.66
CA GLY A 93 4.28 -6.95 0.98
C GLY A 93 4.25 -8.21 1.80
N GLU A 94 4.47 -9.32 1.11
CA GLU A 94 4.59 -10.65 1.68
C GLU A 94 5.75 -11.35 0.98
N PHE A 95 6.70 -11.87 1.74
CA PHE A 95 7.83 -12.56 1.13
C PHE A 95 7.37 -13.80 0.37
N ALA A 96 7.78 -13.87 -0.88
CA ALA A 96 7.44 -14.95 -1.80
C ALA A 96 8.65 -15.22 -2.69
N SER A 97 8.77 -16.46 -3.17
CA SER A 97 9.78 -16.81 -4.16
C SER A 97 9.13 -16.98 -5.51
N ILE A 98 9.87 -16.62 -6.56
CA ILE A 98 9.47 -16.79 -7.95
C ILE A 98 10.69 -17.24 -8.76
N THR A 99 10.48 -17.91 -9.88
CA THR A 99 11.53 -18.23 -10.85
C THR A 99 11.75 -17.06 -11.83
N ALA A 100 12.91 -17.04 -12.49
CA ALA A 100 13.19 -16.04 -13.53
C ALA A 100 12.15 -16.08 -14.66
N SER A 101 11.74 -17.29 -15.08
CA SER A 101 10.75 -17.48 -16.14
C SER A 101 9.38 -16.95 -15.76
N GLU A 102 8.92 -17.20 -14.53
CA GLU A 102 7.64 -16.67 -14.04
C GLU A 102 7.68 -15.14 -13.95
N ALA A 103 8.84 -14.59 -13.57
CA ALA A 103 9.07 -13.15 -13.52
C ALA A 103 9.26 -12.49 -14.90
N GLY A 104 9.26 -13.25 -16.00
CA GLY A 104 9.41 -12.72 -17.36
C GLY A 104 10.86 -12.42 -17.77
N TRP A 105 11.83 -13.08 -17.13
CA TRP A 105 13.26 -12.99 -17.43
C TRP A 105 13.83 -14.33 -17.88
N SER A 106 14.95 -14.30 -18.62
CA SER A 106 15.66 -15.53 -19.01
C SER A 106 16.44 -16.16 -17.84
N ALA A 107 16.91 -15.33 -16.90
CA ALA A 107 17.65 -15.75 -15.72
C ALA A 107 17.62 -14.62 -14.67
N PHE A 108 17.82 -14.99 -13.41
CA PHE A 108 18.27 -14.07 -12.38
C PHE A 108 19.79 -14.19 -12.23
N THR A 109 20.45 -13.07 -11.97
CA THR A 109 21.87 -13.01 -11.64
C THR A 109 22.06 -12.57 -10.18
N GLY A 110 23.26 -12.77 -9.63
CA GLY A 110 23.57 -12.41 -8.25
C GLY A 110 23.08 -13.44 -7.22
N ASN A 111 22.60 -12.96 -6.07
CA ASN A 111 22.15 -13.79 -4.95
C ASN A 111 20.92 -14.64 -5.33
N GLY A 112 20.75 -15.82 -4.72
CA GLY A 112 19.48 -16.54 -4.82
C GLY A 112 18.32 -15.72 -4.26
N VAL A 113 17.11 -15.86 -4.83
CA VAL A 113 15.92 -15.16 -4.34
C VAL A 113 15.73 -15.44 -2.85
N ASN A 114 15.62 -14.39 -2.05
CA ASN A 114 15.50 -14.45 -0.58
C ASN A 114 16.61 -15.21 0.16
N SER A 115 17.73 -15.54 -0.49
CA SER A 115 18.84 -16.29 0.13
C SER A 115 19.56 -15.52 1.26
N ILE A 116 19.39 -14.20 1.29
CA ILE A 116 19.96 -13.30 2.30
C ILE A 116 18.87 -12.66 3.18
N LEU A 117 17.65 -13.18 3.14
CA LEU A 117 16.57 -12.78 4.03
C LEU A 117 16.91 -13.19 5.46
N GLY A 118 16.68 -12.29 6.39
CA GLY A 118 16.96 -12.51 7.79
C GLY A 118 16.74 -11.27 8.63
N GLU A 119 17.18 -11.36 9.88
CA GLU A 119 17.25 -10.23 10.79
C GLU A 119 18.14 -9.14 10.19
N ASP A 120 17.70 -7.88 10.32
CA ASP A 120 18.28 -6.68 9.69
C ASP A 120 17.63 -6.17 8.39
N THR A 121 16.45 -6.68 8.07
CA THR A 121 15.62 -6.11 7.01
C THR A 121 15.03 -4.76 7.46
N LYS A 122 14.80 -3.83 6.53
CA LYS A 122 14.12 -2.54 6.69
C LYS A 122 13.13 -2.38 5.55
N PHE A 123 11.91 -1.96 5.88
CA PHE A 123 10.88 -1.67 4.89
C PHE A 123 10.82 -0.18 4.63
N VAL A 124 10.79 0.17 3.36
CA VAL A 124 10.74 1.55 2.90
C VAL A 124 9.67 1.64 1.84
N THR A 125 8.68 2.49 2.06
CA THR A 125 7.68 2.81 1.06
C THR A 125 7.84 4.27 0.66
N LYS A 126 7.74 4.58 -0.63
CA LYS A 126 7.68 5.96 -1.12
C LYS A 126 6.38 6.16 -1.89
N PHE A 127 5.47 6.91 -1.29
CA PHE A 127 4.23 7.36 -1.90
C PHE A 127 4.55 8.55 -2.79
N GLY A 128 4.45 8.36 -4.10
CA GLY A 128 4.62 9.42 -5.08
C GLY A 128 3.43 10.37 -5.12
N THR A 129 3.53 11.36 -5.99
CA THR A 129 2.44 12.27 -6.37
C THR A 129 2.11 12.04 -7.84
N ALA A 130 1.17 12.80 -8.38
CA ALA A 130 0.87 12.81 -9.82
C ALA A 130 2.10 13.15 -10.71
N ASN A 131 3.15 13.76 -10.13
CA ASN A 131 4.41 14.07 -10.82
C ASN A 131 5.49 12.99 -10.62
N ALA A 132 5.16 11.84 -10.03
CA ALA A 132 6.11 10.76 -9.87
C ALA A 132 6.58 10.23 -11.23
N THR A 133 7.88 10.01 -11.35
CA THR A 133 8.56 9.52 -12.55
C THR A 133 9.22 8.18 -12.31
N PHE A 134 8.74 7.40 -11.33
CA PHE A 134 9.24 6.05 -11.12
C PHE A 134 9.03 5.21 -12.38
N ALA A 135 9.97 4.33 -12.67
CA ALA A 135 9.91 3.47 -13.85
C ALA A 135 10.45 2.10 -13.52
N ALA A 136 9.76 1.06 -13.98
CA ALA A 136 10.26 -0.31 -13.91
C ALA A 136 11.54 -0.46 -14.73
N SER A 137 12.37 -1.42 -14.33
CA SER A 137 13.58 -1.81 -15.03
C SER A 137 13.25 -2.47 -16.36
N THR A 138 14.06 -2.19 -17.37
CA THR A 138 14.14 -2.98 -18.60
C THR A 138 15.24 -4.02 -18.57
N VAL A 139 16.14 -3.93 -17.57
CA VAL A 139 17.22 -4.88 -17.31
C VAL A 139 16.80 -5.87 -16.21
N ALA A 140 17.19 -7.13 -16.35
CA ALA A 140 16.88 -8.18 -15.38
C ALA A 140 17.49 -7.89 -13.98
N PRO A 141 16.95 -8.53 -12.91
CA PRO A 141 17.45 -8.42 -11.55
C PRO A 141 18.95 -8.73 -11.37
N ASP A 142 19.68 -7.74 -10.84
CA ASP A 142 21.04 -7.71 -10.18
C ASP A 142 21.64 -6.30 -10.27
N ALA A 143 21.31 -5.56 -11.34
CA ALA A 143 21.68 -4.15 -11.52
C ALA A 143 20.43 -3.26 -11.52
N GLY A 144 19.46 -3.63 -12.36
CA GLY A 144 18.31 -2.80 -12.70
C GLY A 144 18.70 -1.45 -13.31
N ASP A 145 17.83 -0.89 -14.13
CA ASP A 145 18.02 0.43 -14.74
C ASP A 145 16.84 1.37 -14.50
N GLY A 146 15.86 0.94 -13.71
CA GLY A 146 14.66 1.69 -13.40
C GLY A 146 14.91 2.87 -12.45
N LEU A 147 13.99 3.84 -12.50
CA LEU A 147 13.98 4.99 -11.60
C LEU A 147 13.33 4.61 -10.27
N GLY A 148 14.14 4.18 -9.32
CA GLY A 148 13.66 3.74 -8.01
C GLY A 148 13.42 4.87 -7.00
N SER A 149 13.30 4.47 -5.74
CA SER A 149 12.95 5.32 -4.60
C SER A 149 13.95 6.44 -4.24
N LEU A 150 15.16 6.45 -4.81
CA LEU A 150 16.18 7.47 -4.51
C LEU A 150 15.85 8.82 -5.16
N GLY A 151 16.29 9.92 -4.54
CA GLY A 151 16.16 11.27 -5.09
C GLY A 151 14.73 11.81 -5.18
N THR A 152 14.47 12.66 -6.17
CA THR A 152 13.20 13.39 -6.35
C THR A 152 12.15 12.65 -7.19
N ASN A 153 12.40 11.38 -7.56
CA ASN A 153 11.58 10.62 -8.51
C ASN A 153 10.12 10.41 -8.10
N GLY A 154 9.75 10.66 -6.83
CA GLY A 154 8.34 10.65 -6.41
C GLY A 154 7.56 11.91 -6.77
N GLY A 155 8.24 12.92 -7.32
CA GLY A 155 7.73 14.28 -7.44
C GLY A 155 7.85 15.05 -6.13
N THR A 156 7.80 16.39 -6.22
CA THR A 156 7.71 17.27 -5.05
C THR A 156 6.47 16.88 -4.23
N GLY A 157 6.64 16.77 -2.92
CA GLY A 157 5.55 16.38 -2.02
C GLY A 157 5.42 14.88 -1.77
N ALA A 158 6.14 14.03 -2.53
CA ALA A 158 6.21 12.60 -2.25
C ALA A 158 6.64 12.33 -0.81
N VAL A 159 6.00 11.34 -0.20
CA VAL A 159 6.22 10.97 1.20
C VAL A 159 6.91 9.62 1.24
N GLN A 160 8.06 9.57 1.88
CA GLN A 160 8.76 8.33 2.15
C GLN A 160 8.52 7.93 3.60
N VAL A 161 8.14 6.67 3.81
CA VAL A 161 7.83 6.07 5.10
C VAL A 161 8.76 4.86 5.29
N ARG A 162 9.38 4.74 6.46
CA ARG A 162 10.40 3.74 6.76
C ARG A 162 10.14 3.07 8.11
N SER A 163 10.45 1.79 8.20
CA SER A 163 10.30 0.97 9.40
C SER A 163 11.33 1.22 10.50
N THR A 164 11.96 2.40 10.59
CA THR A 164 12.67 2.82 11.83
C THR A 164 14.01 2.18 12.16
N GLY A 165 14.27 1.02 11.60
CA GLY A 165 15.46 0.26 11.88
C GLY A 165 15.44 -1.09 11.21
N TRP A 166 16.48 -1.83 11.56
CA TRP A 166 16.73 -3.21 11.20
C TRP A 166 15.83 -4.08 12.08
N PHE A 167 15.01 -4.92 11.46
CA PHE A 167 14.16 -5.87 12.17
C PHE A 167 15.04 -6.95 12.81
N TYR A 168 15.43 -6.73 14.06
CA TYR A 168 16.04 -7.74 14.93
C TYR A 168 14.93 -8.45 15.72
N ALA A 169 14.96 -9.78 15.76
CA ALA A 169 13.90 -10.56 16.41
C ALA A 169 13.69 -10.16 17.87
N ALA A 170 14.79 -9.91 18.60
CA ALA A 170 14.79 -9.54 20.01
C ALA A 170 14.01 -8.23 20.31
N ASP A 171 13.96 -7.31 19.35
CA ASP A 171 13.35 -5.99 19.53
C ASP A 171 11.92 -5.91 18.96
N TRP A 172 11.62 -6.69 17.91
CA TRP A 172 10.43 -6.47 17.08
C TRP A 172 9.40 -7.61 17.10
N ILE A 173 9.75 -8.81 17.58
CA ILE A 173 8.79 -9.94 17.59
C ILE A 173 7.57 -9.65 18.48
N ALA A 174 7.76 -8.93 19.58
CA ALA A 174 6.69 -8.60 20.53
C ALA A 174 5.66 -7.61 19.95
N GLY A 175 6.04 -6.82 18.93
CA GLY A 175 5.16 -5.90 18.21
C GLY A 175 4.46 -6.52 17.00
N SER A 176 4.71 -7.80 16.69
CA SER A 176 4.06 -8.51 15.59
C SER A 176 2.53 -8.46 15.73
N GLY A 177 1.84 -8.08 14.66
CA GLY A 177 0.38 -7.91 14.61
C GLY A 177 -0.13 -6.66 15.32
N GLN A 178 0.74 -5.74 15.73
CA GLN A 178 0.35 -4.49 16.37
C GLN A 178 0.53 -3.30 15.44
N LEU A 179 -0.45 -2.38 15.46
CA LEU A 179 -0.38 -1.17 14.66
C LEU A 179 0.54 -0.17 15.36
N MET A 180 1.74 0.03 14.82
CA MET A 180 2.75 0.85 15.46
C MET A 180 2.90 2.22 14.81
N ARG A 181 3.09 3.23 15.65
CA ARG A 181 3.57 4.55 15.23
C ARG A 181 5.06 4.46 14.91
N LEU A 182 5.43 5.15 13.84
CA LEU A 182 6.82 5.40 13.50
C LEU A 182 7.26 6.61 14.32
N ASN A 183 8.17 6.48 15.29
CA ASN A 183 8.40 7.51 16.31
C ASN A 183 9.85 8.09 16.39
N LYS A 184 10.62 8.03 15.30
CA LYS A 184 11.95 8.66 15.21
C LYS A 184 12.03 9.56 13.98
N THR A 185 13.01 10.48 14.04
CA THR A 185 13.12 11.69 13.23
C THR A 185 13.44 11.45 11.73
N ASP A 186 13.63 10.21 11.29
CA ASP A 186 14.01 9.83 9.92
C ASP A 186 13.05 8.79 9.29
N HIS A 187 11.96 8.46 9.98
CA HIS A 187 11.00 7.48 9.48
C HIS A 187 10.11 8.02 8.39
N ILE A 188 9.89 9.33 8.45
CA ILE A 188 9.08 10.00 7.48
C ILE A 188 9.86 11.15 6.88
N GLU A 189 9.93 11.17 5.56
CA GLU A 189 10.57 12.22 4.82
C GLU A 189 9.62 12.73 3.74
N ARG A 190 9.82 13.97 3.35
CA ARG A 190 9.07 14.57 2.26
C ARG A 190 10.00 15.26 1.29
N VAL A 191 9.78 14.98 0.01
CA VAL A 191 10.62 15.55 -1.05
C VAL A 191 10.30 17.04 -1.21
N GLY A 192 11.34 17.87 -1.05
CA GLY A 192 11.29 19.32 -1.31
C GLY A 192 10.81 20.19 -0.15
N THR A 193 10.45 19.62 1.00
CA THR A 193 10.00 20.36 2.19
C THR A 193 10.50 19.72 3.49
N SER A 194 10.14 20.29 4.64
CA SER A 194 10.32 19.62 5.94
C SER A 194 9.56 18.30 5.99
N ALA A 195 10.09 17.34 6.75
CA ALA A 195 9.40 16.11 7.07
C ALA A 195 8.05 16.42 7.74
N PRO A 196 6.97 15.69 7.40
CA PRO A 196 5.72 15.78 8.12
C PRO A 196 5.87 15.19 9.52
N ASP A 197 4.87 15.44 10.35
CA ASP A 197 4.75 14.76 11.63
C ASP A 197 4.57 13.25 11.42
N ASP A 198 5.24 12.44 12.24
CA ASP A 198 5.29 10.99 12.10
C ASP A 198 3.96 10.29 12.46
N HIS A 199 3.02 11.00 13.10
CA HIS A 199 1.69 10.48 13.39
C HIS A 199 0.86 10.25 12.12
N VAL A 200 1.25 10.80 10.97
CA VAL A 200 0.55 10.56 9.69
C VAL A 200 0.78 9.14 9.15
N ALA A 201 1.71 8.36 9.70
CA ALA A 201 2.02 7.03 9.21
C ALA A 201 1.97 5.96 10.30
N ARG A 202 1.64 4.73 9.89
CA ARG A 202 1.65 3.54 10.74
C ARG A 202 2.27 2.36 10.00
N LEU A 203 2.79 1.41 10.75
CA LEU A 203 3.35 0.17 10.25
C LEU A 203 2.81 -0.99 11.09
N MET A 204 2.43 -2.07 10.43
CA MET A 204 2.12 -3.36 11.04
C MET A 204 2.87 -4.45 10.29
N TRP A 205 3.27 -5.53 10.98
CA TRP A 205 3.96 -6.66 10.38
C TRP A 205 3.60 -7.95 11.08
N LEU A 206 3.79 -9.08 10.39
CA LEU A 206 3.73 -10.40 10.99
C LEU A 206 5.11 -11.04 10.95
N TRP A 207 5.56 -11.55 12.09
CA TRP A 207 6.75 -12.37 12.18
C TRP A 207 6.45 -13.81 11.75
N ASP A 208 7.39 -14.46 11.06
CA ASP A 208 7.25 -15.86 10.61
C ASP A 208 7.37 -16.89 11.75
N GLY A 209 7.66 -16.42 12.97
CA GLY A 209 7.89 -17.23 14.16
C GLY A 209 9.31 -17.78 14.30
N THR A 210 10.22 -17.51 13.36
CA THR A 210 11.58 -18.05 13.37
C THR A 210 12.67 -16.99 13.29
N SER A 211 12.66 -16.10 12.28
CA SER A 211 13.87 -15.36 11.90
C SER A 211 13.64 -14.07 11.12
N HIS A 212 12.45 -13.82 10.57
CA HIS A 212 12.19 -12.61 9.80
C HIS A 212 10.71 -12.25 9.79
N VAL A 213 10.43 -11.04 9.32
CA VAL A 213 9.06 -10.60 9.01
C VAL A 213 8.57 -11.37 7.79
N ALA A 214 7.42 -12.03 7.89
CA ALA A 214 6.77 -12.72 6.77
C ALA A 214 6.01 -11.75 5.84
N SER A 215 5.30 -10.80 6.44
CA SER A 215 4.48 -9.81 5.74
C SER A 215 4.40 -8.48 6.51
N TRP A 216 4.12 -7.40 5.80
CA TRP A 216 4.05 -6.06 6.36
C TRP A 216 3.06 -5.15 5.63
N GLU A 217 2.61 -4.12 6.34
CA GLU A 217 1.66 -3.11 5.88
C GLU A 217 2.10 -1.73 6.37
N ILE A 218 2.36 -0.82 5.43
CA ILE A 218 2.68 0.58 5.69
C ILE A 218 1.50 1.45 5.26
N LEU A 219 1.02 2.26 6.19
CA LEU A 219 -0.14 3.13 6.04
C LEU A 219 0.27 4.60 6.10
N LEU A 220 -0.29 5.43 5.21
CA LEU A 220 -0.15 6.89 5.20
C LEU A 220 -1.53 7.55 5.24
N ASN A 221 -1.89 8.19 6.34
CA ASN A 221 -3.10 9.00 6.47
C ASN A 221 -2.90 10.36 5.78
N THR A 222 -3.30 10.41 4.52
CA THR A 222 -3.23 11.61 3.66
C THR A 222 -4.16 12.73 4.13
N SER A 223 -5.29 12.40 4.77
CA SER A 223 -6.19 13.41 5.34
C SER A 223 -5.58 14.09 6.58
N LEU A 224 -4.91 13.33 7.45
CA LEU A 224 -4.15 13.92 8.56
C LEU A 224 -2.96 14.72 8.05
N LEU A 225 -2.25 14.22 7.04
CA LEU A 225 -1.16 14.93 6.38
C LEU A 225 -1.60 16.33 5.93
N ASP A 226 -2.72 16.41 5.21
CA ASP A 226 -3.32 17.68 4.76
C ASP A 226 -3.74 18.58 5.92
N ARG A 227 -4.33 18.00 6.99
CA ARG A 227 -4.71 18.77 8.18
C ARG A 227 -3.52 19.39 8.90
N LEU A 228 -2.39 18.68 8.97
CA LEU A 228 -1.21 19.13 9.72
C LEU A 228 -0.36 20.15 8.94
N ALA A 229 -0.42 20.18 7.61
CA ALA A 229 0.21 21.27 6.84
C ALA A 229 -0.64 21.75 5.64
N PRO A 230 -1.79 22.42 5.89
CA PRO A 230 -2.78 22.76 4.85
C PRO A 230 -2.23 23.66 3.73
N SER A 231 -1.24 24.51 4.03
CA SER A 231 -0.54 25.34 3.03
C SER A 231 0.64 24.64 2.36
N GLY A 232 1.18 23.59 3.00
CA GLY A 232 2.35 22.86 2.52
C GLY A 232 2.01 21.71 1.56
N PHE A 233 0.76 21.24 1.55
CA PHE A 233 0.34 20.03 0.81
C PHE A 233 -0.56 20.28 -0.40
N ALA A 234 -1.07 21.50 -0.62
CA ALA A 234 -2.04 21.79 -1.67
C ALA A 234 -1.58 21.29 -3.07
N GLY A 235 -2.28 20.28 -3.59
CA GLY A 235 -2.00 19.66 -4.90
C GLY A 235 -0.77 18.76 -4.95
N LEU A 236 -0.12 18.49 -3.82
CA LEU A 236 1.12 17.70 -3.70
C LEU A 236 0.99 16.53 -2.71
N THR A 237 -0.22 16.25 -2.25
CA THR A 237 -0.54 15.10 -1.39
C THR A 237 -0.58 13.84 -2.25
N PRO A 238 0.09 12.76 -1.86
CA PRO A 238 -0.12 11.46 -2.49
C PRO A 238 -1.59 11.06 -2.50
N THR A 239 -2.05 10.47 -3.60
CA THR A 239 -3.44 10.01 -3.79
C THR A 239 -3.48 8.64 -4.45
N ALA A 240 -4.66 8.01 -4.46
CA ALA A 240 -4.86 6.83 -5.28
C ALA A 240 -4.75 7.16 -6.77
N GLY A 241 -4.09 6.28 -7.53
CA GLY A 241 -3.69 6.48 -8.91
C GLY A 241 -2.21 6.90 -9.05
N ASP A 242 -1.59 7.42 -7.98
CA ASP A 242 -0.18 7.79 -8.01
C ASP A 242 0.74 6.57 -7.96
N LEU A 243 1.93 6.71 -8.55
CA LEU A 243 2.98 5.70 -8.48
C LEU A 243 3.63 5.69 -7.10
N ALA A 244 4.01 4.50 -6.65
CA ALA A 244 4.73 4.31 -5.41
C ALA A 244 5.77 3.20 -5.54
N ILE A 245 6.75 3.23 -4.64
CA ILE A 245 7.78 2.19 -4.52
C ILE A 245 7.62 1.49 -3.18
N ILE A 246 7.68 0.16 -3.21
CA ILE A 246 7.92 -0.67 -2.02
C ILE A 246 9.34 -1.19 -2.13
N ALA A 247 10.15 -0.93 -1.11
CA ALA A 247 11.54 -1.34 -1.06
C ALA A 247 11.82 -2.15 0.19
N VAL A 248 12.42 -3.32 -0.02
CA VAL A 248 13.02 -4.13 1.04
C VAL A 248 14.51 -3.86 1.01
N GLN A 249 15.07 -3.47 2.16
CA GLN A 249 16.48 -3.13 2.29
C GLN A 249 17.11 -3.95 3.42
N ARG A 250 18.37 -4.30 3.24
CA ARG A 250 19.27 -4.76 4.29
C ARG A 250 20.42 -3.79 4.35
N ARG A 251 20.56 -3.12 5.49
CA ARG A 251 21.50 -1.99 5.62
C ARG A 251 21.20 -0.93 4.54
N ASP A 252 22.17 -0.08 4.22
CA ASP A 252 21.96 1.03 3.27
C ASP A 252 22.45 0.73 1.85
N GLY A 253 22.90 -0.50 1.57
CA GLY A 253 23.50 -0.87 0.27
C GLY A 253 22.88 -2.08 -0.43
N VAL A 254 22.03 -2.86 0.27
CA VAL A 254 21.43 -4.09 -0.27
C VAL A 254 19.92 -3.91 -0.30
N TYR A 255 19.30 -3.92 -1.46
CA TYR A 255 17.87 -3.62 -1.57
C TYR A 255 17.20 -4.25 -2.79
N THR A 256 15.88 -4.23 -2.81
CA THR A 256 15.04 -4.46 -3.99
C THR A 256 13.87 -3.49 -3.98
N ASP A 257 13.75 -2.70 -5.04
CA ASP A 257 12.65 -1.75 -5.25
C ASP A 257 11.62 -2.37 -6.20
N ALA A 258 10.34 -2.31 -5.82
CA ALA A 258 9.19 -2.72 -6.60
C ALA A 258 8.26 -1.53 -6.85
N LEU A 259 7.82 -1.37 -8.09
CA LEU A 259 6.89 -0.33 -8.55
C LEU A 259 5.45 -0.81 -8.40
N VAL A 260 4.62 0.04 -7.82
CA VAL A 260 3.18 -0.16 -7.72
C VAL A 260 2.43 1.12 -8.03
N THR A 261 1.17 0.99 -8.39
CA THR A 261 0.22 2.11 -8.49
C THR A 261 -0.82 1.94 -7.40
N VAL A 262 -1.01 2.93 -6.53
CA VAL A 262 -2.04 2.83 -5.49
C VAL A 262 -3.41 2.81 -6.14
N VAL A 263 -4.32 1.93 -5.72
CA VAL A 263 -5.68 1.85 -6.28
C VAL A 263 -6.74 2.03 -5.21
N PRO A 264 -7.92 2.60 -5.55
CA PRO A 264 -9.07 2.62 -4.66
C PRO A 264 -9.49 1.22 -4.24
N GLU A 265 -10.07 1.09 -3.04
CA GLU A 265 -10.68 -0.16 -2.59
C GLU A 265 -11.70 -0.71 -3.61
N PRO A 266 -11.75 -2.04 -3.84
CA PRO A 266 -12.66 -2.66 -4.79
C PRO A 266 -14.15 -2.28 -4.58
N ALA A 267 -14.56 -2.10 -3.33
CA ALA A 267 -15.93 -1.68 -3.00
C ALA A 267 -16.28 -0.30 -3.57
N THR A 268 -15.34 0.63 -3.59
CA THR A 268 -15.51 1.98 -4.17
C THR A 268 -15.72 1.90 -5.68
N ILE A 269 -15.01 1.00 -6.37
CA ILE A 269 -15.16 0.78 -7.82
C ILE A 269 -16.56 0.21 -8.13
N CYS A 270 -17.01 -0.77 -7.35
CA CYS A 270 -18.34 -1.37 -7.49
C CYS A 270 -19.46 -0.34 -7.28
N LEU A 271 -19.35 0.52 -6.26
CA LEU A 271 -20.34 1.58 -5.99
C LEU A 271 -20.40 2.62 -7.11
N LEU A 272 -19.27 3.04 -7.66
CA LEU A 272 -19.22 3.97 -8.79
C LEU A 272 -19.84 3.35 -10.05
N GLY A 273 -19.55 2.08 -10.34
CA GLY A 273 -20.16 1.37 -11.47
C GLY A 273 -21.68 1.26 -11.37
N LEU A 274 -22.19 0.91 -10.18
CA LEU A 274 -23.64 0.82 -9.93
C LEU A 274 -24.32 2.20 -9.97
N GLY A 275 -23.70 3.22 -9.39
CA GLY A 275 -24.19 4.60 -9.44
C GLY A 275 -24.27 5.15 -10.87
N GLY A 276 -23.25 4.89 -11.69
CA GLY A 276 -23.22 5.25 -13.10
C GLY A 276 -24.34 4.58 -13.91
N LEU A 277 -24.57 3.28 -13.69
CA LEU A 277 -25.67 2.54 -14.33
C LEU A 277 -27.05 3.07 -13.89
N ALA A 278 -27.23 3.43 -12.62
CA ALA A 278 -28.47 4.01 -12.12
C ALA A 278 -28.77 5.38 -12.75
N LEU A 279 -27.75 6.23 -12.91
CA LEU A 279 -27.87 7.53 -13.58
C LEU A 279 -28.18 7.38 -15.08
N LEU A 280 -27.56 6.43 -15.77
CA LEU A 280 -27.84 6.13 -17.17
C LEU A 280 -29.29 5.62 -17.37
N ARG A 281 -29.81 4.84 -16.41
CA ARG A 281 -31.20 4.35 -16.46
C ARG A 281 -32.21 5.47 -16.27
N LYS A 282 -31.92 6.45 -15.41
CA LYS A 282 -32.78 7.63 -15.18
C LYS A 282 -32.82 8.60 -16.38
N ARG A 283 -31.80 8.57 -17.25
CA ARG A 283 -31.73 9.42 -18.45
C ARG A 283 -32.45 8.84 -19.67
N ARG A 284 -32.80 7.54 -19.64
CA ARG A 284 -33.52 6.84 -20.72
C ARG A 284 -35.01 6.65 -20.46
N ALA A 285 -35.50 6.98 -19.26
CA ALA A 285 -36.91 7.02 -18.90
C ALA A 285 -37.41 8.46 -18.93
#